data_AF-A0A7C9E8I4-F1
#
_entry.id   AF-A0A7C9E8I4-F1
#
_cell.length_a   1.000
_cell.length_b   1.000
_cell.length_c   1.000
_cell.angle_alpha   90.00
_cell.angle_beta   90.00
_cell.angle_gamma   90.00
#
_symmetry.space_group_name_H-M   'P 1'
#
loop_
_entity.id
_entity.type
_entity.pdbx_description
1 polymer ?
#
loop_
_entity_poly.entity_id
_entity_poly.type
_entity_poly.pdbx_seq_one_letter_code
_entity_poly.pdbx_strand_id
1 'polypeptide(L)'
;MYFWHTLTKNPGLYHFSMFHASHHISPVPATEDEVEAEVNAVKGVAESLCPLKIVLDRVVLTSTGVLLGCWQVTSGTDPATIRSKLRNALPHAPEKQLYDSVILHTSFARLLGPP
;
A
#
# COMPACT_ATOMS: atom_id res chain seq x y z
N MET A 1 21.46 12.58 -23.96
CA MET A 1 20.54 11.45 -24.21
C MET A 1 20.70 10.47 -23.05
N TYR A 2 19.87 10.56 -22.01
CA TYR A 2 19.97 9.73 -20.80
C TYR A 2 18.64 9.02 -20.53
N PHE A 3 18.32 7.98 -21.31
CA PHE A 3 17.10 7.17 -21.14
C PHE A 3 17.40 5.76 -20.62
N TRP A 4 18.46 5.59 -19.81
CA TRP A 4 18.93 4.27 -19.35
C TRP A 4 18.89 4.04 -17.83
N HIS A 5 18.21 4.90 -17.06
CA HIS A 5 18.28 4.86 -15.60
C HIS A 5 16.88 4.75 -14.97
N THR A 6 15.97 3.97 -15.56
CA THR A 6 14.61 3.80 -15.04
C THR A 6 14.34 2.32 -14.76
N LEU A 7 13.99 2.00 -13.52
CA LEU A 7 13.47 0.68 -13.15
C LEU A 7 11.95 0.70 -13.19
N THR A 8 11.36 0.07 -14.20
CA THR A 8 9.91 -0.15 -14.29
C THR A 8 9.52 -1.37 -13.48
N LYS A 9 8.47 -1.28 -12.66
CA LYS A 9 7.90 -2.44 -11.98
C LYS A 9 7.11 -3.31 -12.97
N ASN A 10 7.11 -4.62 -12.73
CA ASN A 10 6.24 -5.56 -13.42
C ASN A 10 4.76 -5.19 -13.14
N PRO A 11 3.91 -5.00 -14.17
CA PRO A 11 2.49 -4.70 -14.00
C PRO A 11 1.73 -5.71 -13.14
N GLY A 12 2.11 -6.99 -13.18
CA GLY A 12 1.51 -8.03 -12.34
C GLY A 12 1.79 -7.89 -10.84
N LEU A 13 2.70 -6.98 -10.46
CA LEU A 13 3.06 -6.68 -9.07
C LEU A 13 2.59 -5.30 -8.62
N TYR A 14 1.79 -4.61 -9.45
CA TYR A 14 1.23 -3.32 -9.10
C TYR A 14 0.26 -3.49 -7.93
N HIS A 15 0.51 -2.72 -6.88
CA HIS A 15 -0.31 -2.66 -5.69
C HIS A 15 -0.23 -1.24 -5.13
N PHE A 16 -1.18 -0.92 -4.25
CA PHE A 16 -1.05 0.18 -3.30
C PHE A 16 -0.98 -0.43 -1.91
N SER A 17 -0.15 0.13 -1.04
CA SER A 17 -0.05 -0.36 0.33
C SER A 17 -1.32 0.00 1.10
N MET A 18 -2.02 -1.01 1.59
CA MET A 18 -3.19 -0.81 2.45
C MET A 18 -2.80 -0.70 3.90
N PHE A 19 -2.02 -1.65 4.43
CA PHE A 19 -1.53 -1.64 5.79
C PHE A 19 -0.13 -2.25 5.89
N HIS A 20 0.68 -1.78 6.84
CA HIS A 20 1.94 -2.43 7.18
C HIS A 20 1.74 -3.14 8.52
N ALA A 21 1.77 -4.48 8.49
CA ALA A 21 1.71 -5.31 9.69
C ALA A 21 3.03 -5.24 10.51
N SER A 22 4.12 -4.85 9.85
CA SER A 22 5.45 -4.65 10.46
C SER A 22 6.20 -3.56 9.68
N HIS A 23 7.13 -2.86 10.32
CA HIS A 23 8.00 -1.90 9.64
C HIS A 23 9.34 -1.70 10.37
N HIS A 24 10.34 -1.15 9.69
CA HIS A 24 11.72 -1.02 10.21
C HIS A 24 11.86 -0.29 11.57
N ILE A 25 10.91 0.56 11.97
CA ILE A 25 10.91 1.26 13.27
C ILE A 25 10.33 0.40 14.41
N SER A 26 9.43 -0.53 14.09
CA SER A 26 8.69 -1.38 15.03
C SER A 26 8.51 -2.74 14.35
N PRO A 27 9.57 -3.57 14.38
CA PRO A 27 9.53 -4.87 13.75
C PRO A 27 8.65 -5.82 14.58
N VAL A 28 7.71 -6.46 13.90
CA VAL A 28 6.91 -7.56 14.46
C VAL A 28 7.50 -8.89 13.98
N PRO A 29 7.72 -9.88 14.86
CA PRO A 29 8.15 -11.23 14.48
C PRO A 29 7.15 -11.90 13.54
N ALA A 30 7.64 -12.67 12.56
CA ALA A 30 6.82 -13.41 11.60
C ALA A 30 7.07 -14.92 11.75
N THR A 31 6.62 -15.51 12.87
CA THR A 31 6.53 -16.97 12.98
C THR A 31 5.39 -17.49 12.08
N GLU A 32 5.35 -18.79 11.80
CA GLU A 32 4.27 -19.36 10.99
C GLU A 32 2.89 -19.10 11.59
N ASP A 33 2.75 -19.29 12.91
CA ASP A 33 1.50 -19.03 13.64
C ASP A 33 1.08 -17.54 13.57
N GLU A 34 2.03 -16.62 13.69
CA GLU A 34 1.77 -15.17 13.59
C GLU A 34 1.34 -14.80 12.17
N VAL A 35 2.01 -15.34 11.15
CA VAL A 35 1.63 -15.12 9.75
C VAL A 35 0.24 -15.69 9.45
N GLU A 36 -0.09 -16.87 9.97
CA GLU A 36 -1.43 -17.45 9.81
C GLU A 36 -2.51 -16.60 10.47
N ALA A 37 -2.24 -16.10 11.69
CA ALA A 37 -3.14 -15.18 12.39
C ALA A 37 -3.35 -13.88 11.61
N GLU A 38 -2.29 -13.28 11.06
CA GLU A 38 -2.38 -12.09 10.21
C GLU A 38 -3.19 -12.35 8.93
N VAL A 39 -2.95 -13.47 8.25
CA VAL A 39 -3.69 -13.85 7.03
C VAL A 39 -5.18 -14.01 7.34
N ASN A 40 -5.53 -14.68 8.44
CA ASN A 40 -6.93 -14.87 8.84
C ASN A 40 -7.60 -13.54 9.20
N ALA A 41 -6.91 -12.65 9.91
CA ALA A 41 -7.42 -11.30 10.21
C ALA A 41 -7.64 -10.47 8.94
N VAL A 42 -6.68 -10.49 7.99
CA VAL A 42 -6.81 -9.78 6.71
C VAL A 42 -7.98 -10.32 5.88
N LYS A 43 -8.15 -11.66 5.82
CA LYS A 43 -9.29 -12.29 5.14
C LYS A 43 -10.63 -11.85 5.73
N GLY A 44 -10.77 -11.94 7.06
CA GLY A 44 -11.99 -11.54 7.75
C GLY A 44 -12.33 -10.06 7.54
N VAL A 45 -11.33 -9.18 7.52
CA VAL A 45 -11.55 -7.78 7.16
C VAL A 45 -12.00 -7.67 5.71
N ALA A 46 -11.27 -8.26 4.76
CA ALA A 46 -11.53 -8.15 3.32
C ALA A 46 -12.93 -8.64 2.91
N GLU A 47 -13.41 -9.74 3.50
CA GLU A 47 -14.75 -10.28 3.27
C GLU A 47 -15.86 -9.33 3.70
N SER A 48 -15.58 -8.42 4.64
CA SER A 48 -16.53 -7.41 5.11
C SER A 48 -16.55 -6.13 4.28
N LEU A 49 -15.74 -6.02 3.22
CA LEU A 49 -15.58 -4.79 2.42
C LEU A 49 -16.36 -4.89 1.11
N CYS A 50 -16.98 -3.77 0.73
CA CYS A 50 -17.44 -3.60 -0.65
C CYS A 50 -16.23 -3.40 -1.58
N PRO A 51 -16.21 -4.03 -2.77
CA PRO A 51 -15.16 -3.81 -3.76
C PRO A 51 -14.96 -2.33 -4.09
N LEU A 52 -13.69 -1.93 -4.15
CA LEU A 52 -13.28 -0.59 -4.52
C LEU A 52 -13.39 -0.37 -6.04
N LYS A 53 -14.05 0.70 -6.46
CA LYS A 53 -13.94 1.23 -7.82
C LYS A 53 -13.04 2.45 -7.79
N ILE A 54 -11.89 2.35 -8.46
CA ILE A 54 -10.88 3.40 -8.47
C ILE A 54 -10.54 3.81 -9.90
N VAL A 55 -10.13 5.07 -10.06
CA VAL A 55 -9.62 5.61 -11.32
C VAL A 55 -8.23 6.20 -11.08
N LEU A 56 -7.36 6.12 -12.08
CA LEU A 56 -6.08 6.81 -12.04
C LEU A 56 -6.36 8.32 -12.20
N ASP A 57 -6.14 9.09 -11.14
CA ASP A 57 -6.39 10.53 -11.13
C ASP A 57 -5.18 11.29 -11.71
N ARG A 58 -3.98 10.93 -11.25
CA ARG A 58 -2.74 11.62 -11.65
C ARG A 58 -1.54 10.70 -11.62
N VAL A 59 -0.54 11.08 -12.40
CA VAL A 59 0.80 10.49 -12.36
C VAL A 59 1.78 11.56 -11.89
N VAL A 60 2.54 11.27 -10.83
CA VAL A 60 3.44 12.22 -10.17
C VAL A 60 4.85 11.62 -10.09
N LEU A 61 5.84 12.38 -10.54
CA LEU A 61 7.25 12.08 -10.26
C LEU A 61 7.65 12.77 -8.96
N THR A 62 8.04 12.00 -7.94
CA THR A 62 8.54 12.56 -6.68
C THR A 62 9.95 13.10 -6.83
N SER A 63 10.36 14.02 -5.95
CA SER A 63 11.75 14.50 -5.86
C SER A 63 12.77 13.40 -5.51
N THR A 64 12.29 12.27 -4.99
CA THR A 64 13.08 11.05 -4.75
C THR A 64 13.16 10.12 -5.95
N GLY A 65 12.66 10.56 -7.11
CA GLY A 65 12.72 9.83 -8.38
C GLY A 65 11.68 8.73 -8.53
N VAL A 66 10.61 8.68 -7.74
CA VAL A 66 9.57 7.64 -7.86
C VAL A 66 8.43 8.15 -8.74
N LEU A 67 8.08 7.40 -9.78
CA LEU A 67 6.87 7.64 -10.57
C LEU A 67 5.69 6.94 -9.91
N LEU A 68 4.76 7.72 -9.38
CA LEU A 68 3.57 7.26 -8.67
C LEU A 68 2.33 7.45 -9.54
N GLY A 69 1.48 6.44 -9.63
CA GLY A 69 0.07 6.62 -9.97
C GLY A 69 -0.73 6.85 -8.71
N CYS A 70 -1.44 7.97 -8.62
CA CYS A 70 -2.35 8.27 -7.52
C CYS A 70 -3.79 7.97 -7.95
N TRP A 71 -4.51 7.24 -7.10
CA TRP A 71 -5.82 6.71 -7.42
C TRP A 71 -6.90 7.43 -6.63
N GLN A 72 -7.99 7.78 -7.31
CA GLN A 72 -9.19 8.29 -6.67
C GLN A 72 -10.23 7.18 -6.53
N VAL A 73 -10.83 7.08 -5.34
CA VAL A 73 -11.96 6.19 -5.10
C VAL A 73 -13.24 6.85 -5.63
N THR A 74 -13.97 6.13 -6.47
CA THR A 74 -15.24 6.58 -7.06
C THR A 74 -16.44 5.87 -6.43
N SER A 75 -16.24 4.68 -5.85
CA SER A 75 -17.26 3.90 -5.14
C SER A 75 -16.58 2.79 -4.31
N GLY A 76 -17.27 2.27 -3.30
CA GLY A 76 -16.80 1.18 -2.44
C GLY A 76 -16.40 1.66 -1.05
N THR A 77 -15.68 0.81 -0.30
CA THR A 77 -15.29 1.12 1.09
C THR A 77 -14.15 2.13 1.13
N ASP A 78 -14.31 3.23 1.86
CA ASP A 78 -13.28 4.27 1.98
C ASP A 78 -11.93 3.72 2.51
N PRO A 79 -10.76 4.12 1.95
CA PRO A 79 -9.45 3.62 2.37
C PRO A 79 -9.13 3.82 3.85
N ALA A 80 -9.55 4.92 4.47
CA ALA A 80 -9.33 5.15 5.89
C ALA A 80 -10.16 4.17 6.73
N THR A 81 -11.37 3.83 6.28
CA THR A 81 -12.20 2.79 6.90
C THR A 81 -11.55 1.42 6.80
N ILE A 82 -11.02 1.04 5.63
CA ILE A 82 -10.31 -0.24 5.46
C ILE A 82 -9.11 -0.31 6.40
N ARG A 83 -8.32 0.77 6.48
CA ARG A 83 -7.14 0.86 7.35
C ARG A 83 -7.47 0.81 8.82
N SER A 84 -8.56 1.44 9.24
CA SER A 84 -9.07 1.35 10.61
C SER A 84 -9.49 -0.08 10.95
N LYS A 85 -10.21 -0.77 10.06
CA LYS A 85 -10.57 -2.18 10.24
C LYS A 85 -9.33 -3.07 10.36
N LEU A 86 -8.33 -2.91 9.49
CA LEU A 86 -7.08 -3.68 9.54
C LEU A 86 -6.31 -3.42 10.84
N ARG A 87 -6.18 -2.16 11.26
CA ARG A 87 -5.55 -1.79 12.53
C ARG A 87 -6.20 -2.49 13.72
N ASN A 88 -7.53 -2.57 13.75
CA ASN A 88 -8.27 -3.17 14.87
C ASN A 88 -8.25 -4.70 14.85
N ALA A 89 -8.03 -5.31 13.69
CA ALA A 89 -8.10 -6.77 13.52
C ALA A 89 -6.73 -7.46 13.64
N LEU A 90 -5.64 -6.79 13.27
CA LEU A 90 -4.30 -7.39 13.27
C LEU A 90 -3.76 -7.52 14.71
N PRO A 91 -3.21 -8.70 15.10
CA PRO A 91 -2.82 -8.99 16.49
C PRO A 91 -1.69 -8.09 17.00
N HIS A 92 -0.79 -7.67 16.12
CA HIS A 92 0.39 -6.85 16.44
C HIS A 92 0.46 -5.58 15.59
N ALA A 93 -0.70 -4.99 15.27
CA ALA A 93 -0.78 -3.80 14.42
C ALA A 93 0.15 -2.67 14.91
N PRO A 94 1.09 -2.17 14.08
CA PRO A 94 1.97 -1.08 14.48
C PRO A 94 1.16 0.19 14.79
N GLU A 95 1.47 0.82 15.94
CA GLU A 95 0.77 2.04 16.39
C GLU A 95 0.84 3.16 15.34
N LYS A 96 1.99 3.30 14.68
CA LYS A 96 2.23 4.31 13.65
C LYS A 96 2.24 3.67 12.26
N GLN A 97 1.50 4.27 11.33
CA GLN A 97 1.62 3.95 9.90
C GLN A 97 2.39 5.09 9.22
N LEU A 98 3.18 4.77 8.18
CA LEU A 98 4.12 5.70 7.55
C LEU A 98 3.56 6.39 6.29
N TYR A 99 2.25 6.33 6.08
CA TYR A 99 1.58 6.89 4.92
C TYR A 99 0.30 7.62 5.33
N ASP A 100 -0.14 8.56 4.50
CA ASP A 100 -1.40 9.28 4.68
C ASP A 100 -2.59 8.32 4.62
N SER A 101 -3.52 8.44 5.58
CA SER A 101 -4.66 7.53 5.77
C SER A 101 -5.59 7.41 4.58
N VAL A 102 -5.70 8.41 3.70
CA VAL A 102 -6.64 8.41 2.58
C VAL A 102 -5.98 8.21 1.21
N ILE A 103 -4.66 8.37 1.11
CA ILE A 103 -3.97 8.29 -0.17
C ILE A 103 -3.77 6.83 -0.62
N LEU A 104 -4.25 6.54 -1.83
CA LEU A 104 -3.92 5.34 -2.60
C LEU A 104 -2.92 5.68 -3.71
N HIS A 105 -1.76 5.03 -3.68
CA HIS A 105 -0.76 5.20 -4.73
C HIS A 105 -0.08 3.88 -5.09
N THR A 106 0.29 3.75 -6.36
CA THR A 106 1.10 2.65 -6.88
C THR A 106 2.39 3.21 -7.44
N SER A 107 3.54 2.66 -7.04
CA SER A 107 4.80 3.00 -7.69
C SER A 107 4.93 2.24 -9.01
N PHE A 108 4.96 2.96 -10.14
CA PHE A 108 5.14 2.37 -11.46
C PHE A 108 6.61 2.19 -11.82
N ALA A 109 7.44 3.18 -11.48
CA ALA A 109 8.85 3.17 -11.81
C ALA A 109 9.68 3.99 -10.82
N ARG A 110 10.99 3.80 -10.87
CA ARG A 110 11.97 4.62 -10.13
C ARG A 110 13.09 5.04 -11.07
N LEU A 111 13.41 6.33 -11.06
CA LEU A 111 14.63 6.89 -11.63
C LEU A 111 15.81 6.56 -10.72
N LEU A 112 16.92 6.14 -11.32
CA LEU A 112 18.19 5.85 -10.65
C LEU A 112 19.13 7.05 -10.63
N GLY A 113 18.77 8.13 -11.31
CA GLY A 113 19.45 9.42 -11.30
C GLY A 113 18.52 10.54 -10.81
N PRO A 114 19.04 11.76 -10.64
CA PRO A 114 18.23 12.90 -10.21
C PRO A 114 17.06 13.16 -11.19
N PRO A 115 15.87 13.53 -10.69
CA PRO A 115 14.72 13.90 -11.50
C PRO A 115 14.92 15.22 -12.26
#